data_AF-A0A327YB63-F1
#
_entry.id   AF-A0A327YB63-F1
#
_cell.length_a   1.000
_cell.length_b   1.000
_cell.length_c   1.000
_cell.angle_alpha   90.00
_cell.angle_beta   90.00
_cell.angle_gamma   90.00
#
_symmetry.space_group_name_H-M   'P 1'
#
loop_
_entity.id
_entity.type
_entity.pdbx_description
1 polymer ?
#
loop_
_entity_poly.entity_id
_entity_poly.type
_entity_poly.pdbx_seq_one_letter_code
_entity_poly.pdbx_strand_id
1 'polypeptide(L)' 'MGNLFQKAIAKQKQFYIYELIKTGMFTDISSLTQWTVKELRHEYERNVLQRKKKKIGG' A
#
# COMPACT_ATOMS: atom_id res chain seq x y z
N MET A 1 18.44 -18.48 -10.22
CA MET A 1 17.81 -18.09 -8.93
C MET A 1 17.21 -16.67 -9.02
N GLY A 2 16.21 -16.43 -9.88
CA GLY A 2 15.62 -15.08 -10.08
C GLY A 2 14.12 -14.95 -9.75
N ASN A 3 13.40 -16.08 -9.66
CA ASN A 3 11.94 -16.06 -9.51
C ASN A 3 11.44 -15.75 -8.09
N LEU A 4 12.22 -16.06 -7.05
CA LEU A 4 11.81 -15.83 -5.66
C LEU A 4 11.78 -14.35 -5.32
N PHE A 5 12.76 -13.59 -5.81
CA PHE A 5 12.86 -12.16 -5.57
C PHE A 5 11.74 -11.39 -6.27
N GLN A 6 11.47 -11.75 -7.54
CA GLN A 6 10.34 -11.15 -8.27
C GLN A 6 8.99 -11.50 -7.63
N LYS A 7 8.79 -12.73 -7.16
CA LYS A 7 7.59 -13.11 -6.40
C LYS A 7 7.45 -12.34 -5.09
N ALA A 8 8.56 -12.09 -4.37
CA ALA A 8 8.54 -11.30 -3.15
C ALA A 8 8.14 -9.84 -3.42
N ILE A 9 8.68 -9.23 -4.48
CA ILE A 9 8.32 -7.86 -4.90
C ILE A 9 6.84 -7.79 -5.31
N ALA A 10 6.36 -8.76 -6.10
CA ALA A 10 4.96 -8.83 -6.49
C ALA A 10 4.03 -8.96 -5.28
N LYS A 11 4.40 -9.79 -4.30
CA LYS A 11 3.65 -9.97 -3.06
C LYS A 11 3.63 -8.71 -2.19
N GLN A 12 4.76 -8.00 -2.08
CA GLN A 12 4.82 -6.69 -1.41
C GLN A 12 3.91 -5.67 -2.09
N LYS A 13 3.94 -5.61 -3.42
CA LYS A 13 3.11 -4.69 -4.20
C LYS A 13 1.62 -4.95 -3.94
N GLN A 14 1.21 -6.22 -4.04
CA GLN A 14 -0.18 -6.62 -3.76
C GLN A 14 -0.61 -6.33 -2.32
N PHE A 15 0.29 -6.52 -1.34
CA PHE A 15 0.01 -6.21 0.06
C PHE A 15 -0.35 -4.72 0.24
N TYR A 16 0.48 -3.80 -0.27
CA TYR A 16 0.20 -2.37 -0.13
C TYR A 16 -1.07 -1.94 -0.87
N ILE A 17 -1.31 -2.46 -2.07
CA ILE A 17 -2.54 -2.20 -2.84
C ILE A 17 -3.77 -2.62 -2.01
N TYR A 18 -3.75 -3.82 -1.45
CA TYR A 18 -4.86 -4.33 -0.63
C TYR A 18 -5.11 -3.48 0.61
N GLU A 19 -4.06 -3.10 1.34
CA GLU A 19 -4.18 -2.24 2.52
C GLU A 19 -4.71 -0.84 2.17
N LEU A 20 -4.27 -0.27 1.04
CA LEU A 20 -4.75 1.02 0.53
C LEU A 20 -6.23 0.96 0.09
N ILE A 21 -6.66 -0.12 -0.58
CA ILE A 21 -8.08 -0.31 -0.92
C ILE A 21 -8.93 -0.44 0.35
N LYS A 22 -8.42 -1.16 1.36
CA LYS A 22 -9.07 -1.32 2.67
C LYS A 22 -9.27 -0.01 3.44
N THR A 23 -8.52 1.05 3.14
CA THR A 23 -8.79 2.36 3.74
C THR A 23 -10.03 3.02 3.16
N GLY A 24 -10.51 2.55 2.01
CA GLY A 24 -11.62 3.13 1.27
C GLY A 24 -11.26 4.42 0.54
N MET A 25 -10.00 4.88 0.61
CA MET A 25 -9.54 6.08 -0.10
C MET A 25 -9.21 5.81 -1.56
N PHE A 26 -8.94 4.56 -1.90
CA PHE A 26 -8.58 4.14 -3.25
C PHE A 26 -9.58 3.09 -3.73
N THR A 27 -10.47 3.49 -4.63
CA THR A 27 -11.43 2.60 -5.31
C THR A 27 -10.90 2.05 -6.63
N ASP A 28 -9.91 2.71 -7.22
CA ASP A 28 -9.33 2.30 -8.51
C ASP A 28 -8.03 1.50 -8.32
N ILE A 29 -8.17 0.18 -8.47
CA ILE A 29 -7.04 -0.77 -8.36
C ILE A 29 -6.06 -0.58 -9.53
N SER A 30 -6.57 -0.21 -10.71
CA SER A 30 -5.76 -0.02 -11.92
C SER A 30 -4.70 1.07 -11.72
N SER A 31 -5.09 2.20 -11.15
CA SER A 31 -4.19 3.29 -10.78
C SER A 31 -3.13 2.84 -9.77
N LEU A 32 -3.52 2.08 -8.74
CA LEU A 32 -2.60 1.55 -7.74
C LEU A 32 -1.61 0.51 -8.32
N THR A 33 -2.02 -0.25 -9.33
CA THR A 33 -1.10 -1.20 -9.99
C THR A 33 -0.05 -0.52 -10.86
N GLN A 34 -0.29 0.71 -11.33
CA GLN A 34 0.69 1.50 -12.06
C GLN A 34 1.78 2.07 -11.14
N TRP A 35 1.47 2.27 -9.86
CA TRP A 35 2.41 2.81 -8.88
C TRP A 35 3.56 1.85 -8.59
N THR A 36 4.72 2.39 -8.25
CA THR A 36 5.86 1.62 -7.77
C THR A 36 5.66 1.16 -6.31
N VAL A 37 6.40 0.14 -5.88
CA VAL A 37 6.38 -0.32 -4.49
C VAL A 37 6.73 0.80 -3.51
N LYS A 38 7.62 1.73 -3.90
CA LYS A 38 8.02 2.87 -3.09
C LYS A 38 6.87 3.86 -2.87
N GLU A 39 6.11 4.16 -3.92
CA GLU A 39 4.93 5.03 -3.84
C GLU A 39 3.81 4.41 -3.02
N LEU A 40 3.50 3.14 -3.27
CA LEU A 40 2.52 2.38 -2.49
C LEU A 40 2.89 2.32 -1.00
N ARG A 41 4.18 2.10 -0.70
CA ARG A 41 4.69 2.12 0.67
C ARG A 41 4.57 3.50 1.30
N HIS A 42 4.96 4.56 0.60
CA HIS A 42 4.90 5.92 1.11
C HIS A 42 3.46 6.30 1.48
N GLU A 43 2.51 5.97 0.60
CA GLU A 43 1.11 6.29 0.84
C GLU A 43 0.50 5.41 1.94
N TYR A 44 0.91 4.15 2.05
CA TYR A 44 0.55 3.28 3.17
C TYR A 44 1.06 3.84 4.50
N GLU A 45 2.34 4.22 4.58
CA GLU A 45 2.94 4.82 5.79
C GLU A 45 2.20 6.12 6.16
N ARG A 46 1.90 6.97 5.17
CA ARG A 46 1.10 8.19 5.36
C ARG A 46 -0.29 7.89 5.91
N ASN A 47 -0.98 6.90 5.36
CA ASN A 47 -2.31 6.46 5.83
C ASN A 47 -2.27 5.89 7.25
N VAL A 48 -1.27 5.08 7.58
CA VAL A 48 -1.07 4.54 8.93
C VAL A 48 -0.81 5.66 9.94
N LEU A 49 0.01 6.65 9.59
CA LEU A 49 0.28 7.82 10.42
C LEU A 49 -0.99 8.67 10.63
N GLN A 50 -1.81 8.84 9.60
CA GLN A 50 -3.09 9.55 9.73
C GLN A 50 -4.09 8.80 10.61
N ARG A 51 -4.18 7.46 10.50
CA ARG A 51 -5.00 6.64 11.41
C ARG A 51 -4.52 6.72 12.86
N LYS A 52 -3.21 6.75 13.11
CA LYS A 52 -2.65 6.95 14.46
C LYS A 52 -3.00 8.33 15.02
N LYS A 53 -2.89 9.40 14.23
CA LYS A 53 -3.30 10.75 14.64
C LYS A 53 -4.78 10.82 14.99
N LYS A 54 -5.65 10.17 14.21
CA LYS A 54 -7.10 10.14 14.48
C LYS A 54 -7.48 9.39 15.76
N LYS A 55 -6.61 8.51 16.27
CA LYS A 55 -6.85 7.72 17.48
C LYS A 55 -6.35 8.37 18.79
N ILE A 56 -5.55 9.44 18.70
CA ILE A 56 -4.97 10.15 19.86
C ILE A 56 -5.70 11.48 20.13
N GLY A 57 -6.52 11.96 19.19
CA GLY A 57 -7.31 13.20 19.33
C GLY A 57 -8.81 12.98 19.45
N GLY A 58 -9.25 11.82 19.96
CA GLY A 58 -10.66 11.50 20.21
C GLY A 58 -10.89 11.20 21.68
#